data_AF-A0A4Z0B2K0-F1
#
_entry.id   AF-A0A4Z0B2K0-F1
#
_cell.length_a   1.000
_cell.length_b   1.000
_cell.length_c   1.000
_cell.angle_alpha   90.00
_cell.angle_beta   90.00
_cell.angle_gamma   90.00
#
_symmetry.space_group_name_H-M   'P 1'
#
loop_
_entity.id
_entity.type
_entity.pdbx_description
1 polymer ?
#
loop_
_entity_poly.entity_id
_entity_poly.type
_entity_poly.pdbx_seq_one_letter_code
_entity_poly.pdbx_strand_id
1 'polypeptide(L)'
;MTTPHVVRSTPTPLTVMNMRQLQAAQTLKVLHDNARQTLNALFENAHKHAFQFLKDKISVALHEVNVQDIYCLDQQDAMTVTSAPEERNLKALFEVIYLFGRLAEHELTASSFYLKKNGHLERISEPGQSAIRRALFELQGIIYYHNMIDAFWNGPHAHVPYTNKAYMAQLLEAQLHCANVLRITDGSFKLISGALICRLAYPGSLSDAYLYRLSFENDSRGVHIPLCGAFLISRYPKEHIGSENNCVLYVPDNAMQQFTSLAVMKVHLAAESQAHALDGLAASLSQQDRRQLKSLGNQVLNENDVRLTPVPFSQDFYEKQVQQLIEKQKEDFTDFWSRTTTLPPPDWKFHFLKQGIDARPFVFFGACLQTRALPLIKRWEEDQAAIEKEDEKRGEQPSPLSPIKLTVFMHEDLKNENPASLYNDYFSWLKTELQNLTSRSVNIHLITADMVPELSQFAYRQGSGANALDRWKARVIEYLKKTSQPYSALDKFLLFTQHNFGFSASNYKYGIAELRGHFAIASATKYDTAAHEVGHMLGAIHEDGEVIYNGWWHESLMRPLDEWSFLRGNAYRFSEKNRENIKNYLKTLP
;
A
#
# COMPACT_ATOMS: atom_id res chain seq x y z
N MET A 1 -19.81 6.68 1.79
CA MET A 1 -18.74 5.99 1.02
C MET A 1 -17.44 6.70 1.34
N THR A 2 -16.69 6.18 2.31
CA THR A 2 -15.41 6.74 2.77
C THR A 2 -14.32 6.44 1.74
N THR A 3 -13.64 7.47 1.27
CA THR A 3 -12.45 7.35 0.42
C THR A 3 -11.41 6.48 1.12
N PRO A 4 -10.82 5.47 0.45
CA PRO A 4 -9.83 4.63 1.09
C PRO A 4 -8.53 5.42 1.36
N HIS A 5 -8.03 5.34 2.60
CA HIS A 5 -6.73 5.87 2.99
C HIS A 5 -5.61 5.06 2.33
N VAL A 6 -5.05 5.56 1.22
CA VAL A 6 -3.82 5.00 0.63
C VAL A 6 -2.63 5.49 1.45
N VAL A 7 -1.87 4.57 2.03
CA VAL A 7 -0.57 4.89 2.65
C VAL A 7 0.44 5.21 1.55
N ARG A 8 0.99 6.44 1.58
CA ARG A 8 1.95 6.96 0.59
C ARG A 8 3.36 6.36 0.71
N SER A 9 3.72 5.70 1.81
CA SER A 9 5.01 5.01 1.97
C SER A 9 4.85 3.70 2.74
N THR A 10 5.31 2.58 2.17
CA THR A 10 5.33 1.30 2.89
C THR A 10 6.41 1.35 3.98
N PRO A 11 6.13 0.87 5.21
CA PRO A 11 7.13 0.86 6.27
C PRO A 11 8.30 -0.03 5.87
N THR A 12 9.52 0.39 6.20
CA THR A 12 10.70 -0.46 5.95
C THR A 12 10.63 -1.74 6.79
N PRO A 13 11.24 -2.84 6.34
CA PRO A 13 11.34 -4.07 7.13
C PRO A 13 11.81 -3.84 8.57
N LEU A 14 12.82 -2.98 8.74
CA LEU A 14 13.36 -2.62 10.07
C LEU A 14 12.32 -1.92 10.94
N THR A 15 11.49 -1.05 10.36
CA THR A 15 10.40 -0.40 11.09
C THR A 15 9.38 -1.43 11.55
N VAL A 16 8.99 -2.35 10.65
CA VAL A 16 8.02 -3.41 10.95
C VAL A 16 8.52 -4.35 12.05
N MET A 17 9.79 -4.75 12.02
CA MET A 17 10.37 -5.66 13.02
C MET A 17 10.36 -5.09 14.45
N ASN A 18 10.26 -3.76 14.62
CA ASN A 18 10.17 -3.10 15.92
C ASN A 18 8.73 -2.80 16.37
N MET A 19 7.73 -3.15 15.56
CA MET A 19 6.32 -2.94 15.89
C MET A 19 5.84 -3.87 17.00
N ARG A 20 4.96 -3.35 17.86
CA ARG A 20 4.16 -4.19 18.75
C ARG A 20 3.13 -4.99 17.95
N GLN A 21 2.64 -6.08 18.53
CA GLN A 21 1.68 -7.00 17.87
C GLN A 21 0.46 -6.27 17.28
N LEU A 22 -0.19 -5.38 18.04
CA LEU A 22 -1.34 -4.62 17.54
C LEU A 22 -0.97 -3.66 16.40
N GLN A 23 0.19 -3.01 16.47
CA GLN A 23 0.68 -2.13 15.40
C GLN A 23 0.93 -2.92 14.11
N ALA A 24 1.59 -4.08 14.21
CA ALA A 24 1.81 -4.97 13.07
C ALA A 24 0.48 -5.47 12.46
N ALA A 25 -0.54 -5.73 13.28
CA ALA A 25 -1.88 -6.11 12.80
C ALA A 25 -2.57 -4.98 12.03
N GLN A 26 -2.57 -3.77 12.59
CA GLN A 26 -3.14 -2.59 11.95
C GLN A 26 -2.42 -2.26 10.64
N THR A 27 -1.08 -2.29 10.65
CA THR A 27 -0.27 -2.11 9.44
C THR A 27 -0.57 -3.18 8.40
N LEU A 28 -0.64 -4.47 8.77
CA LEU A 28 -0.98 -5.54 7.83
C LEU A 28 -2.34 -5.32 7.16
N LYS A 29 -3.36 -4.90 7.92
CA LYS A 29 -4.69 -4.57 7.38
C LYS A 29 -4.60 -3.45 6.34
N VAL A 30 -3.91 -2.36 6.67
CA VAL A 30 -3.79 -1.20 5.78
C VAL A 30 -3.03 -1.55 4.50
N LEU A 31 -1.91 -2.28 4.60
CA LEU A 31 -1.14 -2.72 3.43
C LEU A 31 -1.95 -3.66 2.53
N HIS A 32 -2.76 -4.54 3.13
CA HIS A 32 -3.66 -5.41 2.39
C HIS A 32 -4.77 -4.62 1.67
N ASP A 33 -5.33 -3.60 2.33
CA ASP A 33 -6.31 -2.70 1.72
C ASP A 33 -5.69 -1.91 0.54
N ASN A 34 -4.42 -1.49 0.65
CA ASN A 34 -3.69 -0.83 -0.45
C ASN A 34 -3.48 -1.78 -1.64
N ALA A 35 -3.04 -3.02 -1.41
CA ALA A 35 -2.87 -4.02 -2.46
C ALA A 35 -4.17 -4.21 -3.27
N ARG A 36 -5.31 -4.31 -2.58
CA ARG A 36 -6.64 -4.41 -3.20
C ARG A 36 -7.00 -3.18 -4.02
N GLN A 37 -6.70 -1.98 -3.52
CA GLN A 37 -6.97 -0.73 -4.24
C GLN A 37 -6.13 -0.60 -5.51
N THR A 38 -4.82 -0.90 -5.43
CA THR A 38 -3.95 -0.94 -6.60
C THR A 38 -4.53 -1.90 -7.65
N LEU A 39 -4.95 -3.11 -7.26
CA LEU A 39 -5.57 -4.08 -8.17
C LEU A 39 -6.92 -3.61 -8.73
N ASN A 40 -7.76 -2.93 -7.95
CA ASN A 40 -9.02 -2.40 -8.45
C ASN A 40 -8.80 -1.36 -9.56
N ALA A 41 -7.73 -0.56 -9.46
CA ALA A 41 -7.39 0.45 -10.47
C ALA A 41 -7.07 -0.14 -11.85
N LEU A 42 -6.62 -1.40 -11.92
CA LEU A 42 -6.45 -2.14 -13.20
C LEU A 42 -7.80 -2.24 -13.92
N PHE A 43 -8.86 -2.60 -13.20
CA PHE A 43 -10.18 -2.82 -13.79
C PHE A 43 -10.95 -1.52 -14.01
N GLU A 44 -10.87 -0.57 -13.07
CA GLU A 44 -11.57 0.71 -13.15
C GLU A 44 -11.10 1.55 -14.34
N ASN A 45 -9.80 1.53 -14.64
CA ASN A 45 -9.24 2.31 -15.75
C ASN A 45 -9.21 1.55 -17.08
N ALA A 46 -9.45 0.23 -17.09
CA ALA A 46 -9.38 -0.57 -18.31
C ALA A 46 -10.35 -0.10 -19.40
N HIS A 47 -11.60 0.22 -19.03
CA HIS A 47 -12.59 0.74 -19.98
C HIS A 47 -12.12 2.04 -20.62
N LYS A 48 -11.68 3.00 -19.80
CA LYS A 48 -11.19 4.30 -20.24
C LYS A 48 -9.98 4.17 -21.17
N HIS A 49 -9.03 3.30 -20.85
CA HIS A 49 -7.86 3.06 -21.69
C HIS A 49 -8.21 2.37 -23.01
N ALA A 50 -9.12 1.40 -23.01
CA ALA A 50 -9.61 0.75 -24.21
C ALA A 50 -10.35 1.72 -25.13
N PHE A 51 -11.19 2.58 -24.56
CA PHE A 51 -11.91 3.60 -25.32
C PHE A 51 -10.95 4.66 -25.88
N GLN A 52 -9.96 5.08 -25.10
CA GLN A 52 -8.94 6.02 -25.58
C GLN A 52 -8.09 5.40 -26.70
N PHE A 53 -7.70 4.13 -26.58
CA PHE A 53 -7.00 3.40 -27.65
C PHE A 53 -7.79 3.40 -28.96
N LEU A 54 -9.10 3.14 -28.90
CA LEU A 54 -9.97 3.22 -30.08
C LEU A 54 -9.90 4.62 -30.72
N LYS A 55 -10.08 5.67 -29.90
CA LYS A 55 -10.04 7.07 -30.36
C LYS A 55 -8.71 7.42 -31.01
N ASP A 56 -7.59 7.06 -30.38
CA ASP A 56 -6.26 7.37 -30.88
C ASP A 56 -6.02 6.69 -32.23
N LYS A 57 -6.39 5.41 -32.37
CA LYS A 57 -6.22 4.66 -33.62
C LYS A 57 -7.03 5.21 -34.78
N ILE A 58 -8.29 5.62 -34.53
CA ILE A 58 -9.14 6.17 -35.61
C ILE A 58 -8.76 7.61 -35.96
N SER A 59 -8.26 8.39 -34.99
CA SER A 59 -7.91 9.80 -35.18
C SER A 59 -6.82 10.04 -36.22
N VAL A 60 -5.96 9.03 -36.44
CA VAL A 60 -4.93 9.03 -37.49
C VAL A 60 -5.53 9.10 -38.90
N ALA A 61 -6.72 8.50 -39.11
CA ALA A 61 -7.40 8.47 -40.41
C ALA A 61 -8.62 9.40 -40.47
N LEU A 62 -9.17 9.79 -39.33
CA LEU A 62 -10.40 10.57 -39.17
C LEU A 62 -10.15 11.71 -38.18
N HIS A 63 -9.73 12.87 -38.68
CA HIS A 63 -9.47 14.05 -37.86
C HIS A 63 -10.74 14.53 -37.14
N GLU A 64 -10.65 14.70 -35.81
CA GLU A 64 -11.67 15.32 -34.94
C GLU A 64 -13.09 14.73 -35.04
N VAL A 65 -13.20 13.40 -35.25
CA VAL A 65 -14.51 12.73 -35.30
C VAL A 65 -14.92 12.20 -33.92
N ASN A 66 -16.17 12.47 -33.54
CA ASN A 66 -16.77 11.89 -32.34
C ASN A 66 -17.24 10.44 -32.64
N VAL A 67 -16.78 9.49 -31.81
CA VAL A 67 -17.08 8.06 -31.93
C VAL A 67 -18.59 7.79 -31.90
N GLN A 68 -19.37 8.60 -31.19
CA GLN A 68 -20.84 8.44 -31.11
C GLN A 68 -21.57 8.81 -32.40
N ASP A 69 -20.90 9.54 -33.30
CA ASP A 69 -21.45 9.92 -34.60
C ASP A 69 -21.10 8.91 -35.70
N ILE A 70 -20.34 7.85 -35.37
CA ILE A 70 -19.97 6.78 -36.30
C ILE A 70 -20.92 5.58 -36.12
N TYR A 71 -21.51 5.11 -37.21
CA TYR A 71 -22.47 3.99 -37.22
C TYR A 71 -22.01 2.88 -38.16
N CYS A 72 -22.20 1.62 -37.75
CA CYS A 72 -21.97 0.44 -38.57
C CYS A 72 -23.30 -0.04 -39.15
N LEU A 73 -23.47 0.05 -40.47
CA LEU A 73 -24.73 -0.23 -41.15
C LEU A 73 -24.50 -1.02 -42.44
N ASP A 74 -25.49 -1.83 -42.81
CA ASP A 74 -25.54 -2.42 -44.14
C ASP A 74 -25.96 -1.36 -45.17
N GLN A 75 -25.60 -1.57 -46.43
CA GLN A 75 -25.77 -0.57 -47.49
C GLN A 75 -27.25 -0.20 -47.72
N GLN A 76 -28.18 -1.13 -47.52
CA GLN A 76 -29.63 -0.90 -47.64
C GLN A 76 -30.18 -0.08 -46.46
N ASP A 77 -29.70 -0.33 -45.24
CA ASP A 77 -30.12 0.39 -44.04
C ASP A 77 -29.60 1.84 -44.07
N ALA A 78 -28.38 2.05 -44.54
CA ALA A 78 -27.81 3.39 -44.66
C ALA A 78 -28.61 4.32 -45.61
N MET A 79 -29.34 3.75 -46.58
CA MET A 79 -30.16 4.52 -47.53
C MET A 79 -31.60 4.80 -47.05
N THR A 80 -32.07 4.08 -46.02
CA THR A 80 -33.48 4.12 -45.59
C THR A 80 -33.69 4.72 -44.20
N VAL A 81 -32.63 4.80 -43.40
CA VAL A 81 -32.74 5.16 -41.98
C VAL A 81 -32.68 6.68 -41.77
N THR A 82 -33.79 7.26 -41.29
CA THR A 82 -33.88 8.67 -40.83
C THR A 82 -33.35 8.88 -39.40
N SER A 83 -33.23 7.80 -38.61
CA SER A 83 -32.63 7.79 -37.27
C SER A 83 -31.87 6.48 -37.03
N ALA A 84 -30.53 6.53 -37.13
CA ALA A 84 -29.67 5.35 -36.96
C ALA A 84 -29.85 4.68 -35.58
N PRO A 85 -29.92 3.35 -35.49
CA PRO A 85 -30.09 2.66 -34.20
C PRO A 85 -28.90 2.97 -33.30
N GLU A 86 -29.15 3.41 -32.06
CA GLU A 86 -28.07 3.73 -31.11
C GLU A 86 -27.18 2.51 -30.82
N GLU A 87 -27.74 1.31 -30.87
CA GLU A 87 -27.04 0.03 -30.68
C GLU A 87 -26.00 -0.27 -31.78
N ARG A 88 -26.09 0.42 -32.93
CA ARG A 88 -25.17 0.26 -34.07
C ARG A 88 -24.07 1.32 -34.13
N ASN A 89 -24.02 2.24 -33.17
CA ASN A 89 -22.96 3.23 -33.12
C ASN A 89 -21.63 2.59 -32.66
N LEU A 90 -20.51 3.20 -33.01
CA LEU A 90 -19.17 2.66 -32.73
C LEU A 90 -18.88 2.57 -31.23
N LYS A 91 -19.51 3.42 -30.40
CA LYS A 91 -19.43 3.32 -28.94
C LYS A 91 -20.14 2.05 -28.44
N ALA A 92 -21.31 1.72 -28.94
CA ALA A 92 -22.06 0.52 -28.57
C ALA A 92 -21.28 -0.75 -28.96
N LEU A 93 -20.71 -0.80 -30.17
CA LEU A 93 -19.83 -1.90 -30.58
C LEU A 93 -18.61 -2.03 -29.66
N PHE A 94 -18.01 -0.90 -29.25
CA PHE A 94 -16.95 -0.90 -28.26
C PHE A 94 -17.39 -1.48 -26.90
N GLU A 95 -18.57 -1.10 -26.40
CA GLU A 95 -19.10 -1.65 -25.14
C GLU A 95 -19.30 -3.17 -25.23
N VAL A 96 -19.77 -3.69 -26.36
CA VAL A 96 -19.89 -5.14 -26.61
C VAL A 96 -18.51 -5.81 -26.55
N ILE A 97 -17.49 -5.27 -27.23
CA ILE A 97 -16.12 -5.79 -27.15
C ILE A 97 -15.61 -5.74 -25.71
N TYR A 98 -15.81 -4.65 -24.98
CA TYR A 98 -15.30 -4.50 -23.63
C TYR A 98 -15.95 -5.49 -22.65
N LEU A 99 -17.27 -5.68 -22.76
CA LEU A 99 -18.02 -6.58 -21.90
C LEU A 99 -17.74 -8.05 -22.24
N PHE A 100 -17.70 -8.41 -23.52
CA PHE A 100 -17.71 -9.81 -23.97
C PHE A 100 -16.41 -10.28 -24.64
N GLY A 101 -15.46 -9.38 -24.87
CA GLY A 101 -14.17 -9.63 -25.53
C GLY A 101 -14.23 -9.70 -27.06
N ARG A 102 -15.41 -9.76 -27.69
CA ARG A 102 -15.56 -9.97 -29.14
C ARG A 102 -16.85 -9.34 -29.70
N LEU A 103 -16.89 -9.13 -31.00
CA LEU A 103 -18.11 -8.86 -31.78
C LEU A 103 -18.58 -10.12 -32.50
N ALA A 104 -19.83 -10.16 -32.93
CA ALA A 104 -20.30 -11.25 -33.77
C ALA A 104 -19.76 -11.09 -35.20
N GLU A 105 -19.34 -12.19 -35.82
CA GLU A 105 -18.62 -12.18 -37.11
C GLU A 105 -19.40 -11.48 -38.24
N HIS A 106 -20.74 -11.58 -38.20
CA HIS A 106 -21.62 -10.93 -39.16
C HIS A 106 -21.70 -9.39 -39.00
N GLU A 107 -21.40 -8.84 -37.81
CA GLU A 107 -21.47 -7.40 -37.54
C GLU A 107 -20.33 -6.62 -38.20
N LEU A 108 -19.22 -7.29 -38.53
CA LEU A 108 -18.06 -6.68 -39.15
C LEU A 108 -17.93 -7.02 -40.63
N THR A 109 -18.40 -8.17 -41.09
CA THR A 109 -18.11 -8.64 -42.46
C THR A 109 -19.02 -8.06 -43.54
N ALA A 110 -20.29 -7.74 -43.21
CA ALA A 110 -21.27 -7.25 -44.19
C ALA A 110 -21.45 -5.73 -44.21
N SER A 111 -21.14 -5.05 -43.10
CA SER A 111 -21.53 -3.65 -42.87
C SER A 111 -20.40 -2.65 -43.17
N SER A 112 -20.73 -1.42 -43.55
CA SER A 112 -19.79 -0.28 -43.71
C SER A 112 -19.97 0.75 -42.58
N PHE A 113 -18.94 1.55 -42.31
CA PHE A 113 -19.01 2.64 -41.34
C PHE A 113 -19.46 3.97 -41.99
N TYR A 114 -20.38 4.66 -41.33
CA TYR A 114 -20.94 5.94 -41.77
C TYR A 114 -20.78 6.97 -40.67
N LEU A 115 -20.55 8.21 -41.06
CA LEU A 115 -20.46 9.36 -40.15
C LEU A 115 -21.73 10.19 -40.26
N LYS A 116 -22.38 10.45 -39.12
CA LYS A 116 -23.55 11.30 -39.03
C LYS A 116 -23.11 12.77 -39.00
N LYS A 117 -23.47 13.54 -40.02
CA LYS A 117 -23.28 14.99 -40.09
C LYS A 117 -24.59 15.67 -40.47
N ASN A 118 -24.99 16.68 -39.70
CA ASN A 118 -26.17 17.50 -39.98
C ASN A 118 -27.44 16.68 -40.28
N GLY A 119 -27.61 15.52 -39.63
CA GLY A 119 -28.77 14.62 -39.82
C GLY A 119 -28.64 13.63 -40.99
N HIS A 120 -27.57 13.68 -41.77
CA HIS A 120 -27.29 12.75 -42.87
C HIS A 120 -26.15 11.78 -42.53
N LEU A 121 -26.19 10.59 -43.12
CA LEU A 121 -25.14 9.58 -42.99
C LEU A 121 -24.23 9.63 -44.24
N GLU A 122 -22.97 9.98 -44.03
CA GLU A 122 -21.94 9.96 -45.07
C GLU A 122 -21.07 8.72 -44.90
N ARG A 123 -20.85 7.94 -45.97
CA ARG A 123 -19.94 6.80 -45.89
C ARG A 123 -18.52 7.27 -45.64
N ILE A 124 -17.85 6.68 -44.65
CA ILE A 124 -16.45 6.98 -44.35
C ILE A 124 -15.54 6.45 -45.47
N SER A 125 -14.45 7.15 -45.77
CA SER A 125 -13.45 6.78 -46.78
C SER A 125 -12.80 5.42 -46.52
N GLU A 126 -12.28 4.75 -47.56
CA GLU A 126 -11.63 3.42 -47.40
C GLU A 126 -10.49 3.38 -46.37
N PRO A 127 -9.61 4.40 -46.28
CA PRO A 127 -8.63 4.46 -45.20
C PRO A 127 -9.27 4.52 -43.81
N GLY A 128 -10.36 5.27 -43.65
CA GLY A 128 -11.12 5.36 -42.40
C GLY A 128 -11.85 4.06 -42.05
N GLN A 129 -12.46 3.39 -43.03
CA GLN A 129 -13.04 2.05 -42.87
C GLN A 129 -11.99 1.08 -42.33
N SER A 130 -10.82 1.06 -42.98
CA SER A 130 -9.71 0.17 -42.63
C SER A 130 -9.17 0.47 -41.22
N ALA A 131 -9.06 1.75 -40.86
CA ALA A 131 -8.60 2.17 -39.54
C ALA A 131 -9.56 1.72 -38.43
N ILE A 132 -10.88 1.92 -38.60
CA ILE A 132 -11.89 1.49 -37.62
C ILE A 132 -11.86 -0.04 -37.47
N ARG A 133 -11.90 -0.78 -38.58
CA ARG A 133 -11.86 -2.26 -38.55
C ARG A 133 -10.61 -2.78 -37.86
N ARG A 134 -9.46 -2.19 -38.17
CA ARG A 134 -8.19 -2.56 -37.54
C ARG A 134 -8.21 -2.26 -36.04
N ALA A 135 -8.73 -1.11 -35.62
CA ALA A 135 -8.83 -0.76 -34.20
C ALA A 135 -9.74 -1.74 -33.44
N LEU A 136 -10.92 -2.07 -33.99
CA LEU A 136 -11.84 -3.05 -33.41
C LEU A 136 -11.25 -4.46 -33.40
N PHE A 137 -10.50 -4.84 -34.43
CA PHE A 137 -9.79 -6.13 -34.48
C PHE A 137 -8.68 -6.19 -33.42
N GLU A 138 -7.87 -5.14 -33.29
CA GLU A 138 -6.81 -5.07 -32.29
C GLU A 138 -7.37 -5.14 -30.85
N LEU A 139 -8.50 -4.47 -30.56
CA LEU A 139 -9.19 -4.55 -29.26
C LEU A 139 -9.72 -5.96 -28.92
N GLN A 140 -10.04 -6.75 -29.93
CA GLN A 140 -10.42 -8.16 -29.80
C GLN A 140 -9.20 -9.09 -29.82
N GLY A 141 -7.98 -8.56 -29.90
CA GLY A 141 -6.76 -9.37 -29.91
C GLY A 141 -6.24 -9.62 -28.49
N ILE A 142 -5.80 -10.85 -28.21
CA ILE A 142 -5.11 -11.18 -26.96
C ILE A 142 -3.91 -10.26 -26.68
N ILE A 143 -3.23 -9.82 -27.74
CA ILE A 143 -2.07 -8.90 -27.67
C ILE A 143 -2.46 -7.57 -27.02
N TYR A 144 -3.64 -7.02 -27.30
CA TYR A 144 -4.10 -5.79 -26.67
C TYR A 144 -4.20 -5.95 -25.15
N TYR A 145 -4.78 -7.05 -24.69
CA TYR A 145 -4.94 -7.32 -23.27
C TYR A 145 -3.62 -7.59 -22.56
N HIS A 146 -2.69 -8.30 -23.19
CA HIS A 146 -1.32 -8.46 -22.66
C HIS A 146 -0.63 -7.10 -22.51
N ASN A 147 -0.69 -6.25 -23.54
CA ASN A 147 -0.14 -4.90 -23.48
C ASN A 147 -0.81 -4.04 -22.41
N MET A 148 -2.12 -4.18 -22.20
CA MET A 148 -2.86 -3.49 -21.15
C MET A 148 -2.38 -3.91 -19.75
N ILE A 149 -2.20 -5.22 -19.53
CA ILE A 149 -1.66 -5.77 -18.27
C ILE A 149 -0.24 -5.23 -18.05
N ASP A 150 0.62 -5.29 -19.07
CA ASP A 150 1.99 -4.79 -18.99
C ASP A 150 2.05 -3.28 -18.74
N ALA A 151 1.19 -2.50 -19.41
CA ALA A 151 1.11 -1.05 -19.25
C ALA A 151 0.62 -0.66 -17.84
N PHE A 152 -0.32 -1.42 -17.27
CA PHE A 152 -0.74 -1.21 -15.89
C PHE A 152 0.41 -1.49 -14.91
N TRP A 153 1.05 -2.66 -15.00
CA TRP A 153 2.06 -3.06 -14.03
C TRP A 153 3.34 -2.22 -14.10
N ASN A 154 3.76 -1.83 -15.31
CA ASN A 154 4.93 -0.98 -15.52
C ASN A 154 4.60 0.52 -15.48
N GLY A 155 3.31 0.88 -15.44
CA GLY A 155 2.85 2.26 -15.33
C GLY A 155 3.03 2.84 -13.93
N PRO A 156 3.01 4.18 -13.80
CA PRO A 156 3.17 4.85 -12.51
C PRO A 156 2.00 4.53 -11.57
N HIS A 157 2.29 4.32 -10.30
CA HIS A 157 1.29 4.22 -9.26
C HIS A 157 0.65 5.59 -8.99
N ALA A 158 -0.65 5.63 -8.71
CA ALA A 158 -1.42 6.88 -8.60
C ALA A 158 -0.97 7.82 -7.46
N HIS A 159 -0.31 7.28 -6.44
CA HIS A 159 -0.02 8.00 -5.19
C HIS A 159 1.44 7.98 -4.73
N VAL A 160 2.31 7.21 -5.40
CA VAL A 160 3.71 7.02 -4.98
C VAL A 160 4.64 7.04 -6.19
N PRO A 161 5.91 7.44 -6.05
CA PRO A 161 6.85 7.58 -7.16
C PRO A 161 7.45 6.23 -7.60
N TYR A 162 6.60 5.20 -7.72
CA TYR A 162 6.98 3.85 -8.14
C TYR A 162 6.03 3.36 -9.24
N THR A 163 6.41 2.30 -9.95
CA THR A 163 5.46 1.57 -10.80
C THR A 163 4.49 0.78 -9.92
N ASN A 164 3.32 0.40 -10.44
CA ASN A 164 2.40 -0.48 -9.72
C ASN A 164 3.09 -1.79 -9.30
N LYS A 165 3.94 -2.35 -10.15
CA LYS A 165 4.73 -3.55 -9.85
C LYS A 165 5.71 -3.34 -8.69
N ALA A 166 6.50 -2.26 -8.73
CA ALA A 166 7.47 -1.96 -7.67
C ALA A 166 6.77 -1.67 -6.34
N TYR A 167 5.62 -0.99 -6.36
CA TYR A 167 4.81 -0.76 -5.17
C TYR A 167 4.27 -2.08 -4.59
N MET A 168 3.73 -2.98 -5.41
CA MET A 168 3.29 -4.31 -4.96
C MET A 168 4.44 -5.15 -4.39
N ALA A 169 5.66 -5.01 -4.92
CA ALA A 169 6.83 -5.68 -4.37
C ALA A 169 7.16 -5.19 -2.94
N GLN A 170 7.06 -3.88 -2.70
CA GLN A 170 7.23 -3.31 -1.35
C GLN A 170 6.10 -3.73 -0.40
N LEU A 171 4.86 -3.84 -0.90
CA LEU A 171 3.74 -4.38 -0.11
C LEU A 171 3.98 -5.84 0.28
N LEU A 172 4.43 -6.69 -0.67
CA LEU A 172 4.77 -8.08 -0.40
C LEU A 172 5.80 -8.19 0.73
N GLU A 173 6.88 -7.42 0.66
CA GLU A 173 7.93 -7.39 1.66
C GLU A 173 7.41 -6.92 3.04
N ALA A 174 6.74 -5.76 3.09
CA ALA A 174 6.25 -5.21 4.35
C ALA A 174 5.19 -6.11 5.01
N GLN A 175 4.29 -6.71 4.22
CA GLN A 175 3.28 -7.64 4.73
C GLN A 175 3.91 -8.95 5.21
N LEU A 176 4.96 -9.45 4.54
CA LEU A 176 5.72 -10.62 4.99
C LEU A 176 6.28 -10.39 6.40
N HIS A 177 6.89 -9.24 6.64
CA HIS A 177 7.44 -8.90 7.95
C HIS A 177 6.35 -8.65 9.00
N CYS A 178 5.21 -8.04 8.64
CA CYS A 178 4.09 -7.88 9.57
C CYS A 178 3.54 -9.25 10.00
N ALA A 179 3.32 -10.14 9.02
CA ALA A 179 2.88 -11.51 9.28
C ALA A 179 3.90 -12.28 10.13
N ASN A 180 5.21 -12.05 9.95
CA ASN A 180 6.24 -12.64 10.80
C ASN A 180 6.13 -12.18 12.26
N VAL A 181 6.00 -10.87 12.50
CA VAL A 181 5.85 -10.30 13.86
C VAL A 181 4.62 -10.88 14.56
N LEU A 182 3.47 -10.93 13.89
CA LEU A 182 2.23 -11.48 14.45
C LEU A 182 2.38 -12.94 14.85
N ARG A 183 3.10 -13.73 14.06
CA ARG A 183 3.25 -15.17 14.29
C ARG A 183 4.31 -15.53 15.31
N ILE A 184 5.35 -14.71 15.46
CA ILE A 184 6.30 -14.86 16.56
C ILE A 184 5.60 -14.52 17.88
N THR A 185 4.83 -13.43 17.90
CA THR A 185 4.17 -12.93 19.12
C THR A 185 3.03 -13.83 19.60
N ASP A 186 2.28 -14.47 18.70
CA ASP A 186 1.24 -15.45 19.06
C ASP A 186 1.77 -16.89 19.29
N GLY A 187 3.08 -17.11 19.10
CA GLY A 187 3.73 -18.42 19.26
C GLY A 187 3.50 -19.41 18.12
N SER A 188 2.78 -19.05 17.07
CA SER A 188 2.51 -19.92 15.91
C SER A 188 3.70 -20.07 14.95
N PHE A 189 4.74 -19.24 15.11
CA PHE A 189 6.05 -19.41 14.51
C PHE A 189 7.13 -19.58 15.58
N LYS A 190 8.01 -20.57 15.36
CA LYS A 190 9.21 -20.72 16.17
C LYS A 190 10.15 -19.54 15.92
N LEU A 191 10.87 -19.10 16.95
CA LEU A 191 11.84 -18.01 16.85
C LEU A 191 12.87 -18.23 15.72
N ILE A 192 13.29 -19.48 15.50
CA ILE A 192 14.24 -19.82 14.43
C ILE A 192 13.66 -19.60 13.02
N SER A 193 12.38 -19.94 12.82
CA SER A 193 11.66 -19.68 11.56
C SER A 193 11.45 -18.19 11.36
N GLY A 194 11.11 -17.48 12.44
CA GLY A 194 10.99 -16.03 12.43
C GLY A 194 12.30 -15.31 12.07
N ALA A 195 13.42 -15.79 12.60
CA ALA A 195 14.75 -15.26 12.30
C ALA A 195 15.16 -15.46 10.84
N LEU A 196 14.75 -16.57 10.20
CA LEU A 196 14.96 -16.77 8.76
C LEU A 196 14.25 -15.70 7.94
N ILE A 197 12.97 -15.41 8.24
CA ILE A 197 12.23 -14.35 7.56
C ILE A 197 12.87 -12.97 7.78
N CYS A 198 13.39 -12.68 8.97
CA CYS A 198 14.12 -11.44 9.22
C CYS A 198 15.37 -11.27 8.34
N ARG A 199 15.98 -12.35 7.82
CA ARG A 199 17.10 -12.25 6.87
C ARG A 199 16.68 -11.68 5.52
N LEU A 200 15.41 -11.83 5.16
CA LEU A 200 14.84 -11.27 3.93
C LEU A 200 14.57 -9.75 4.01
N ALA A 201 14.98 -9.09 5.10
CA ALA A 201 14.98 -7.64 5.23
C ALA A 201 16.26 -6.97 4.67
N TYR A 202 17.30 -7.76 4.39
CA TYR A 202 18.65 -7.25 4.09
C TYR A 202 19.16 -7.78 2.74
N PRO A 203 18.77 -7.16 1.61
CA PRO A 203 19.20 -7.60 0.29
C PRO A 203 20.72 -7.52 0.11
N GLY A 204 21.29 -8.51 -0.59
CA GLY A 204 22.71 -8.55 -0.97
C GLY A 204 23.56 -9.58 -0.20
N SER A 205 23.16 -10.04 0.99
CA SER A 205 23.82 -11.15 1.67
C SER A 205 22.89 -11.86 2.65
N LEU A 206 22.56 -13.12 2.36
CA LEU A 206 21.92 -14.04 3.31
C LEU A 206 23.03 -14.80 4.05
N SER A 207 23.65 -14.19 5.06
CA SER A 207 24.54 -14.95 5.93
C SER A 207 23.75 -16.04 6.66
N ASP A 208 24.22 -17.28 6.54
CA ASP A 208 23.64 -18.47 7.19
C ASP A 208 22.17 -18.76 6.84
N ALA A 209 21.74 -18.40 5.63
CA ALA A 209 20.44 -18.78 5.07
C ALA A 209 20.51 -18.99 3.56
N TYR A 210 19.61 -19.82 3.04
CA TYR A 210 19.57 -20.21 1.64
C TYR A 210 18.16 -20.03 1.09
N LEU A 211 18.06 -19.43 -0.08
CA LEU A 211 16.79 -19.08 -0.71
C LEU A 211 16.60 -19.89 -1.99
N TYR A 212 15.39 -20.40 -2.18
CA TYR A 212 15.06 -21.29 -3.29
C TYR A 212 13.75 -20.88 -3.97
N ARG A 213 13.73 -21.10 -5.28
CA ARG A 213 12.50 -21.30 -6.06
C ARG A 213 12.12 -22.78 -6.05
N LEU A 214 10.83 -23.02 -6.24
CA LEU A 214 10.25 -24.36 -6.21
C LEU A 214 9.58 -24.69 -7.55
N SER A 215 9.75 -25.93 -7.98
CA SER A 215 9.10 -26.51 -9.16
C SER A 215 8.80 -27.99 -8.89
N PHE A 216 7.78 -28.51 -9.59
CA PHE A 216 7.61 -29.93 -9.78
C PHE A 216 8.30 -30.34 -11.08
N GLU A 217 9.29 -31.22 -11.00
CA GLU A 217 10.02 -31.70 -12.17
C GLU A 217 10.10 -33.23 -12.17
N ASN A 218 9.67 -33.83 -13.28
CA ASN A 218 9.82 -35.25 -13.53
C ASN A 218 10.27 -35.46 -14.97
N ASP A 219 11.59 -35.64 -15.15
CA ASP A 219 12.23 -35.76 -16.47
C ASP A 219 11.69 -36.95 -17.26
N SER A 220 11.44 -38.07 -16.57
CA SER A 220 10.88 -39.28 -17.21
C SER A 220 9.50 -39.08 -17.82
N ARG A 221 8.79 -38.02 -17.39
CA ARG A 221 7.44 -37.66 -17.82
C ARG A 221 7.37 -36.32 -18.55
N GLY A 222 8.51 -35.63 -18.74
CA GLY A 222 8.56 -34.30 -19.34
C GLY A 222 7.75 -33.24 -18.57
N VAL A 223 7.60 -33.40 -17.25
CA VAL A 223 6.87 -32.44 -16.40
C VAL A 223 7.87 -31.44 -15.85
N HIS A 224 7.60 -30.14 -16.05
CA HIS A 224 8.32 -29.04 -15.41
C HIS A 224 7.31 -27.93 -15.11
N ILE A 225 6.88 -27.85 -13.84
CA ILE A 225 5.80 -26.96 -13.40
C ILE A 225 6.35 -26.04 -12.30
N PRO A 226 6.63 -24.76 -12.59
CA PRO A 226 7.10 -23.82 -11.59
C PRO A 226 5.97 -23.42 -10.60
N LEU A 227 6.32 -23.20 -9.33
CA LEU A 227 5.41 -22.58 -8.36
C LEU A 227 5.61 -21.06 -8.39
N CYS A 228 4.84 -20.37 -9.24
CA CYS A 228 4.97 -18.93 -9.47
C CYS A 228 4.76 -18.13 -8.19
N GLY A 229 5.72 -17.23 -7.90
CA GLY A 229 5.70 -16.35 -6.72
C GLY A 229 5.92 -17.05 -5.37
N ALA A 230 6.02 -18.38 -5.35
CA ALA A 230 6.39 -19.13 -4.16
C ALA A 230 7.91 -19.14 -3.97
N PHE A 231 8.35 -19.11 -2.72
CA PHE A 231 9.76 -19.21 -2.39
C PHE A 231 9.96 -19.88 -1.04
N LEU A 232 11.15 -20.43 -0.84
CA LEU A 232 11.55 -21.11 0.38
C LEU A 232 12.84 -20.48 0.90
N ILE A 233 12.90 -20.23 2.20
CA ILE A 233 14.15 -19.91 2.90
C ILE A 233 14.48 -21.01 3.91
N SER A 234 15.73 -21.48 3.93
CA SER A 234 16.22 -22.48 4.87
C SER A 234 17.49 -22.02 5.58
N ARG A 235 17.80 -22.65 6.71
CA ARG A 235 19.02 -22.39 7.49
C ARG A 235 20.28 -22.95 6.80
N TYR A 236 20.18 -24.16 6.29
CA TYR A 236 21.29 -24.89 5.66
C TYR A 236 20.99 -25.17 4.19
N PRO A 237 22.02 -25.42 3.35
CA PRO A 237 21.79 -25.66 1.94
C PRO A 237 21.07 -27.00 1.71
N LYS A 238 20.57 -27.23 0.50
CA LYS A 238 19.80 -28.43 0.16
C LYS A 238 20.62 -29.73 0.26
N GLU A 239 21.93 -29.62 0.21
CA GLU A 239 22.90 -30.71 0.36
C GLU A 239 23.22 -31.04 1.83
N HIS A 240 22.63 -30.33 2.79
CA HIS A 240 22.87 -30.55 4.21
C HIS A 240 22.46 -31.98 4.65
N ILE A 241 23.37 -32.67 5.33
CA ILE A 241 23.25 -34.09 5.71
C ILE A 241 22.55 -34.26 7.08
N GLY A 242 22.37 -33.18 7.86
CA GLY A 242 21.70 -33.22 9.16
C GLY A 242 20.17 -33.34 9.06
N SER A 243 19.56 -33.95 10.08
CA SER A 243 18.10 -34.16 10.16
C SER A 243 17.30 -32.89 10.43
N GLU A 244 17.92 -31.84 10.97
CA GLU A 244 17.30 -30.54 11.19
C GLU A 244 17.80 -29.49 10.20
N ASN A 245 16.88 -28.99 9.38
CA ASN A 245 17.09 -27.83 8.51
C ASN A 245 15.82 -27.00 8.48
N ASN A 246 15.63 -26.21 9.54
CA ASN A 246 14.46 -25.36 9.66
C ASN A 246 14.32 -24.49 8.42
N CYS A 247 13.12 -24.48 7.85
CA CYS A 247 12.82 -23.71 6.65
C CYS A 247 11.40 -23.14 6.72
N VAL A 248 11.19 -22.07 5.96
CA VAL A 248 9.91 -21.39 5.83
C VAL A 248 9.55 -21.29 4.37
N LEU A 249 8.38 -21.83 4.03
CA LEU A 249 7.78 -21.79 2.72
C LEU A 249 6.75 -20.65 2.67
N TYR A 250 6.88 -19.80 1.67
CA TYR A 250 5.85 -18.84 1.27
C TYR A 250 5.19 -19.33 -0.01
N VAL A 251 3.86 -19.42 0.01
CA VAL A 251 3.01 -19.63 -1.15
C VAL A 251 1.99 -18.49 -1.18
N PRO A 252 1.85 -17.75 -2.30
CA PRO A 252 0.78 -16.77 -2.51
C PRO A 252 -0.59 -17.29 -2.06
N ASP A 253 -1.42 -16.41 -1.50
CA ASP A 253 -2.75 -16.70 -0.94
C ASP A 253 -2.79 -17.64 0.29
N ASN A 254 -1.66 -18.26 0.66
CA ASN A 254 -1.55 -19.09 1.86
C ASN A 254 -0.91 -18.38 3.06
N ALA A 255 -1.09 -18.98 4.24
CA ALA A 255 -0.25 -18.68 5.39
C ALA A 255 1.19 -19.18 5.14
N MET A 256 2.20 -18.47 5.67
CA MET A 256 3.57 -18.99 5.66
C MET A 256 3.61 -20.36 6.37
N GLN A 257 4.49 -21.24 5.96
CA GLN A 257 4.54 -22.59 6.52
C GLN A 257 5.95 -22.88 7.02
N GLN A 258 6.07 -23.32 8.27
CA GLN A 258 7.37 -23.68 8.85
C GLN A 258 7.54 -25.19 8.82
N PHE A 259 8.75 -25.65 8.54
CA PHE A 259 9.11 -27.06 8.56
C PHE A 259 10.44 -27.26 9.27
N THR A 260 10.62 -28.42 9.89
CA THR A 260 11.85 -28.81 10.58
C THR A 260 12.95 -29.25 9.62
N SER A 261 12.61 -29.67 8.40
CA SER A 261 13.57 -30.08 7.37
C SER A 261 13.01 -29.87 5.96
N LEU A 262 13.91 -29.83 4.97
CA LEU A 262 13.55 -29.79 3.56
C LEU A 262 12.80 -31.05 3.12
N ALA A 263 13.12 -32.22 3.68
CA ALA A 263 12.45 -33.47 3.35
C ALA A 263 10.96 -33.43 3.73
N VAL A 264 10.64 -32.96 4.94
CA VAL A 264 9.23 -32.83 5.39
C VAL A 264 8.48 -31.82 4.53
N MET A 265 9.11 -30.70 4.18
CA MET A 265 8.52 -29.70 3.30
C MET A 265 8.23 -30.27 1.89
N LYS A 266 9.16 -31.05 1.32
CA LYS A 266 8.96 -31.70 0.01
C LYS A 266 7.82 -32.71 0.03
N VAL A 267 7.71 -33.53 1.08
CA VAL A 267 6.58 -34.46 1.27
C VAL A 267 5.26 -33.69 1.34
N HIS A 268 5.23 -32.57 2.08
CA HIS A 268 4.05 -31.72 2.15
C HIS A 268 3.65 -31.17 0.76
N LEU A 269 4.58 -30.60 0.00
CA LEU A 269 4.28 -30.10 -1.35
C LEU A 269 3.84 -31.20 -2.33
N ALA A 270 4.46 -32.38 -2.25
CA ALA A 270 4.04 -33.54 -3.02
C ALA A 270 2.59 -33.93 -2.70
N ALA A 271 2.18 -33.89 -1.43
CA ALA A 271 0.79 -34.13 -1.02
C ALA A 271 -0.18 -33.04 -1.54
N GLU A 272 0.20 -31.77 -1.45
CA GLU A 272 -0.60 -30.64 -1.97
C GLU A 272 -0.76 -30.67 -3.51
N SER A 273 0.17 -31.32 -4.22
CA SER A 273 0.11 -31.47 -5.68
C SER A 273 -0.99 -32.46 -6.14
N GLN A 274 -1.61 -33.20 -5.22
CA GLN A 274 -2.64 -34.17 -5.55
C GLN A 274 -3.97 -33.49 -5.94
N ALA A 275 -4.69 -34.08 -6.89
CA ALA A 275 -5.84 -33.44 -7.56
C ALA A 275 -6.96 -32.92 -6.63
N HIS A 276 -7.09 -33.47 -5.42
CA HIS A 276 -8.07 -33.07 -4.41
C HIS A 276 -7.55 -32.01 -3.42
N ALA A 277 -6.25 -31.68 -3.44
CA ALA A 277 -5.56 -30.75 -2.54
C ALA A 277 -4.99 -29.50 -3.25
N LEU A 278 -5.16 -29.38 -4.57
CA LEU A 278 -4.57 -28.28 -5.38
C LEU A 278 -5.04 -26.88 -5.01
N ASP A 279 -6.09 -26.73 -4.19
CA ASP A 279 -6.58 -25.42 -3.76
C ASP A 279 -5.50 -24.63 -3.01
N GLY A 280 -4.63 -25.30 -2.24
CA GLY A 280 -3.50 -24.68 -1.58
C GLY A 280 -2.45 -24.12 -2.55
N LEU A 281 -2.25 -24.75 -3.71
CA LEU A 281 -1.24 -24.30 -4.69
C LEU A 281 -1.83 -23.45 -5.81
N ALA A 282 -3.14 -23.24 -5.81
CA ALA A 282 -3.86 -22.55 -6.87
C ALA A 282 -3.20 -21.22 -7.25
N ALA A 283 -2.93 -20.35 -6.29
CA ALA A 283 -2.38 -19.02 -6.56
C ALA A 283 -0.98 -19.06 -7.23
N SER A 284 -0.24 -20.16 -7.09
CA SER A 284 1.08 -20.37 -7.68
C SER A 284 1.09 -21.19 -8.96
N LEU A 285 -0.03 -21.76 -9.39
CA LEU A 285 -0.12 -22.61 -10.57
C LEU A 285 -1.00 -21.99 -11.65
N SER A 286 -0.48 -21.86 -12.87
CA SER A 286 -1.29 -21.44 -14.03
C SER A 286 -2.43 -22.45 -14.28
N GLN A 287 -3.49 -22.02 -14.95
CA GLN A 287 -4.61 -22.89 -15.30
C GLN A 287 -4.17 -24.07 -16.18
N GLN A 288 -3.17 -23.86 -17.04
CA GLN A 288 -2.54 -24.93 -17.81
C GLN A 288 -1.81 -25.92 -16.91
N ASP A 289 -0.98 -25.45 -15.99
CA ASP A 289 -0.23 -26.30 -15.06
C ASP A 289 -1.17 -27.09 -14.15
N ARG A 290 -2.25 -26.47 -13.66
CA ARG A 290 -3.26 -27.18 -12.87
C ARG A 290 -3.91 -28.30 -13.66
N ARG A 291 -4.19 -28.10 -14.95
CA ARG A 291 -4.74 -29.16 -15.81
C ARG A 291 -3.71 -30.25 -16.06
N GLN A 292 -2.44 -29.89 -16.27
CA GLN A 292 -1.35 -30.84 -16.40
C GLN A 292 -1.17 -31.68 -15.14
N LEU A 293 -1.21 -31.07 -13.94
CA LEU A 293 -1.18 -31.82 -12.68
C LEU A 293 -2.40 -32.72 -12.52
N LYS A 294 -3.60 -32.24 -12.84
CA LYS A 294 -4.83 -33.05 -12.79
C LYS A 294 -4.80 -34.23 -13.76
N SER A 295 -4.20 -34.07 -14.95
CA SER A 295 -4.11 -35.15 -15.94
C SER A 295 -3.15 -36.26 -15.53
N LEU A 296 -2.21 -36.00 -14.61
CA LEU A 296 -1.36 -37.03 -14.01
C LEU A 296 -2.14 -38.01 -13.10
N GLY A 297 -3.37 -37.67 -12.67
CA GLY A 297 -4.26 -38.58 -11.94
C GLY A 297 -3.67 -39.14 -10.62
N ASN A 298 -3.78 -40.45 -10.41
CA ASN A 298 -3.21 -41.16 -9.24
C ASN A 298 -1.70 -41.41 -9.35
N GLN A 299 -1.03 -40.94 -10.40
CA GLN A 299 0.42 -41.10 -10.54
C GLN A 299 1.14 -40.00 -9.76
N VAL A 300 1.08 -40.13 -8.43
CA VAL A 300 1.52 -39.16 -7.43
C VAL A 300 2.95 -38.66 -7.71
N LEU A 301 3.10 -37.35 -7.90
CA LEU A 301 4.39 -36.68 -7.72
C LEU A 301 4.82 -36.94 -6.28
N ASN A 302 6.05 -37.41 -6.09
CA ASN A 302 6.62 -37.65 -4.77
C ASN A 302 7.64 -36.56 -4.40
N GLU A 303 8.22 -36.65 -3.21
CA GLU A 303 9.19 -35.67 -2.70
C GLU A 303 10.43 -35.48 -3.59
N ASN A 304 10.78 -36.47 -4.41
CA ASN A 304 11.90 -36.37 -5.35
C ASN A 304 11.57 -35.50 -6.57
N ASP A 305 10.29 -35.39 -6.90
CA ASP A 305 9.81 -34.52 -7.98
C ASP A 305 9.75 -33.05 -7.55
N VAL A 306 9.86 -32.75 -6.25
CA VAL A 306 9.97 -31.36 -5.75
C VAL A 306 11.41 -30.88 -5.88
N ARG A 307 11.64 -29.93 -6.78
CA ARG A 307 12.95 -29.34 -7.04
C ARG A 307 13.12 -27.99 -6.36
N LEU A 308 14.36 -27.77 -5.91
CA LEU A 308 14.80 -26.57 -5.23
C LEU A 308 15.95 -25.96 -6.01
N THR A 309 15.68 -24.80 -6.59
CA THR A 309 16.63 -24.04 -7.41
C THR A 309 17.12 -22.84 -6.60
N PRO A 310 18.41 -22.79 -6.22
CA PRO A 310 18.95 -21.67 -5.45
C PRO A 310 18.76 -20.34 -6.18
N VAL A 311 18.45 -19.28 -5.44
CA VAL A 311 18.29 -17.94 -5.97
C VAL A 311 19.11 -16.94 -5.14
N PRO A 312 19.91 -16.07 -5.78
CA PRO A 312 20.59 -15.00 -5.08
C PRO A 312 19.56 -14.01 -4.52
N PHE A 313 19.74 -13.59 -3.26
CA PHE A 313 18.88 -12.57 -2.66
C PHE A 313 19.39 -11.16 -3.00
N SER A 314 18.87 -10.61 -4.09
CA SER A 314 19.17 -9.28 -4.62
C SER A 314 18.09 -8.26 -4.24
N GLN A 315 18.38 -6.97 -4.43
CA GLN A 315 17.44 -5.87 -4.14
C GLN A 315 16.12 -5.98 -4.94
N ASP A 316 16.16 -6.58 -6.13
CA ASP A 316 14.99 -6.79 -7.00
C ASP A 316 14.27 -8.12 -6.74
N PHE A 317 14.59 -8.85 -5.66
CA PHE A 317 14.01 -10.16 -5.39
C PHE A 317 12.48 -10.12 -5.36
N TYR A 318 11.88 -9.22 -4.57
CA TYR A 318 10.42 -9.14 -4.45
C TYR A 318 9.76 -8.69 -5.75
N GLU A 319 10.40 -7.80 -6.51
CA GLU A 319 9.92 -7.39 -7.83
C GLU A 319 9.92 -8.56 -8.81
N LYS A 320 10.94 -9.42 -8.77
CA LYS A 320 10.99 -10.68 -9.53
C LYS A 320 9.91 -11.68 -9.07
N GLN A 321 9.49 -11.67 -7.81
CA GLN A 321 8.37 -12.50 -7.35
C GLN A 321 7.04 -11.98 -7.93
N VAL A 322 6.81 -10.67 -7.85
CA VAL A 322 5.63 -10.03 -8.45
C VAL A 322 5.60 -10.25 -9.97
N GLN A 323 6.75 -10.14 -10.67
CA GLN A 323 6.82 -10.39 -12.11
C GLN A 323 6.39 -11.83 -12.48
N GLN A 324 6.78 -12.84 -11.71
CA GLN A 324 6.32 -14.23 -11.96
C GLN A 324 4.80 -14.36 -11.84
N LEU A 325 4.17 -13.64 -10.91
CA LEU A 325 2.71 -13.62 -10.78
C LEU A 325 2.04 -12.87 -11.95
N ILE A 326 2.68 -11.84 -12.49
CA ILE A 326 2.20 -11.09 -13.67
C ILE A 326 2.24 -11.98 -14.91
N GLU A 327 3.33 -12.73 -15.15
CA GLU A 327 3.39 -13.65 -16.28
C GLU A 327 2.35 -14.77 -16.17
N LYS A 328 2.22 -15.36 -14.98
CA LYS A 328 1.15 -16.33 -14.70
C LYS A 328 -0.24 -15.74 -14.98
N GLN A 329 -0.49 -14.50 -14.58
CA GLN A 329 -1.77 -13.82 -14.85
C GLN A 329 -2.04 -13.68 -16.36
N LYS A 330 -1.00 -13.39 -17.17
CA LYS A 330 -1.12 -13.33 -18.65
C LYS A 330 -1.34 -14.71 -19.27
N GLU A 331 -0.71 -15.75 -18.75
CA GLU A 331 -0.94 -17.13 -19.17
C GLU A 331 -2.39 -17.58 -18.87
N ASP A 332 -2.86 -17.34 -17.65
CA ASP A 332 -4.25 -17.63 -17.23
C ASP A 332 -5.26 -16.91 -18.11
N PHE A 333 -4.99 -15.64 -18.42
CA PHE A 333 -5.84 -14.85 -19.30
C PHE A 333 -5.84 -15.40 -20.74
N THR A 334 -4.68 -15.85 -21.25
CA THR A 334 -4.58 -16.47 -22.58
C THR A 334 -5.39 -17.76 -22.67
N ASP A 335 -5.33 -18.57 -21.62
CA ASP A 335 -6.11 -19.80 -21.51
C ASP A 335 -7.62 -19.52 -21.43
N PHE A 336 -8.03 -18.52 -20.64
CA PHE A 336 -9.42 -18.04 -20.60
C PHE A 336 -9.88 -17.52 -21.97
N TRP A 337 -9.04 -16.73 -22.63
CA TRP A 337 -9.28 -16.17 -23.96
C TRP A 337 -9.52 -17.26 -25.01
N SER A 338 -8.69 -18.32 -25.02
CA SER A 338 -8.78 -19.40 -26.00
C SER A 338 -10.06 -20.24 -25.89
N ARG A 339 -10.67 -20.31 -24.70
CA ARG A 339 -11.83 -21.17 -24.41
C ARG A 339 -13.16 -20.46 -24.52
N THR A 340 -13.16 -19.14 -24.43
CA THR A 340 -14.34 -18.35 -24.74
C THR A 340 -14.46 -18.37 -26.27
N THR A 341 -15.46 -19.05 -26.83
CA THR A 341 -15.70 -19.13 -28.29
C THR A 341 -16.99 -18.44 -28.71
N THR A 342 -17.98 -18.35 -27.80
CA THR A 342 -19.30 -17.79 -28.07
C THR A 342 -19.58 -16.55 -27.23
N LEU A 343 -20.30 -15.59 -27.82
CA LEU A 343 -20.88 -14.47 -27.08
C LEU A 343 -21.94 -15.00 -26.10
N PRO A 344 -21.88 -14.64 -24.81
CA PRO A 344 -22.96 -14.96 -23.89
C PRO A 344 -24.22 -14.13 -24.21
N PRO A 345 -25.40 -14.53 -23.70
CA PRO A 345 -26.67 -13.85 -24.01
C PRO A 345 -26.66 -12.35 -23.62
N PRO A 346 -27.43 -11.49 -24.32
CA PRO A 346 -27.46 -10.03 -24.08
C PRO A 346 -27.80 -9.62 -22.63
N ASP A 347 -28.58 -10.42 -21.92
CA ASP A 347 -29.02 -10.14 -20.55
C ASP A 347 -27.92 -10.38 -19.50
N TRP A 348 -26.78 -10.94 -19.90
CA TRP A 348 -25.67 -11.23 -19.00
C TRP A 348 -24.76 -10.02 -18.88
N LYS A 349 -24.63 -9.47 -17.65
CA LYS A 349 -23.58 -8.52 -17.30
C LYS A 349 -22.23 -9.25 -17.21
N PHE A 350 -21.65 -9.54 -18.37
CA PHE A 350 -20.35 -10.18 -18.47
C PHE A 350 -19.25 -9.12 -18.37
N HIS A 351 -18.28 -9.33 -17.48
CA HIS A 351 -17.07 -8.51 -17.41
C HIS A 351 -15.90 -9.41 -17.79
N PHE A 352 -15.68 -9.57 -19.10
CA PHE A 352 -14.68 -10.48 -19.68
C PHE A 352 -13.32 -10.36 -18.99
N LEU A 353 -12.84 -9.12 -18.84
CA LEU A 353 -11.58 -8.81 -18.14
C LEU A 353 -11.53 -9.30 -16.69
N LYS A 354 -12.60 -9.04 -15.93
CA LYS A 354 -12.65 -9.38 -14.50
C LYS A 354 -12.71 -10.88 -14.27
N GLN A 355 -13.27 -11.64 -15.21
CA GLN A 355 -13.32 -13.10 -15.14
C GLN A 355 -12.03 -13.77 -15.61
N GLY A 356 -11.37 -13.19 -16.63
CA GLY A 356 -10.13 -13.74 -17.18
C GLY A 356 -8.89 -13.46 -16.33
N ILE A 357 -8.90 -12.40 -15.52
CA ILE A 357 -7.74 -11.96 -14.73
C ILE A 357 -7.89 -12.43 -13.29
N ASP A 358 -7.07 -13.41 -12.87
CA ASP A 358 -6.98 -13.81 -11.46
C ASP A 358 -6.08 -12.84 -10.68
N ALA A 359 -6.70 -12.00 -9.85
CA ALA A 359 -6.02 -11.02 -9.01
C ALA A 359 -5.68 -11.53 -7.60
N ARG A 360 -6.20 -12.70 -7.19
CA ARG A 360 -6.00 -13.25 -5.83
C ARG A 360 -4.54 -13.41 -5.42
N PRO A 361 -3.61 -13.87 -6.31
CA PRO A 361 -2.21 -14.07 -5.92
C PRO A 361 -1.50 -12.79 -5.46
N PHE A 362 -2.05 -11.62 -5.79
CA PHE A 362 -1.50 -10.31 -5.45
C PHE A 362 -2.03 -9.74 -4.13
N VAL A 363 -2.99 -10.41 -3.50
CA VAL A 363 -3.58 -10.02 -2.22
C VAL A 363 -2.85 -10.76 -1.10
N PHE A 364 -1.61 -10.33 -0.82
CA PHE A 364 -0.68 -11.08 0.02
C PHE A 364 -1.19 -11.24 1.46
N PHE A 365 -0.88 -12.41 2.04
CA PHE A 365 -1.13 -12.76 3.45
C PHE A 365 -2.59 -12.60 3.93
N GLY A 366 -3.57 -12.76 3.04
CA GLY A 366 -4.99 -12.70 3.38
C GLY A 366 -5.38 -13.66 4.52
N ALA A 367 -4.87 -14.89 4.51
CA ALA A 367 -5.09 -15.85 5.59
C ALA A 367 -4.59 -15.33 6.96
N CYS A 368 -3.42 -14.70 7.01
CA CYS A 368 -2.86 -14.12 8.24
C CYS A 368 -3.70 -12.92 8.71
N LEU A 369 -4.14 -12.07 7.78
CA LEU A 369 -5.03 -10.96 8.08
C LEU A 369 -6.33 -11.46 8.75
N GLN A 370 -7.00 -12.42 8.13
CA GLN A 370 -8.28 -12.94 8.60
C GLN A 370 -8.19 -13.70 9.92
N THR A 371 -7.17 -14.57 10.06
CA THR A 371 -7.09 -15.47 11.22
C THR A 371 -6.43 -14.85 12.44
N ARG A 372 -5.67 -13.75 12.30
CA ARG A 372 -4.87 -13.17 13.39
C ARG A 372 -5.08 -11.67 13.55
N ALA A 373 -4.82 -10.89 12.49
CA ALA A 373 -4.80 -9.44 12.62
C ALA A 373 -6.20 -8.87 12.88
N LEU A 374 -7.22 -9.26 12.12
CA LEU A 374 -8.59 -8.78 12.33
C LEU A 374 -9.17 -9.17 13.69
N PRO A 375 -9.05 -10.42 14.17
CA PRO A 375 -9.48 -10.77 15.53
C PRO A 375 -8.78 -9.94 16.61
N LEU A 376 -7.47 -9.69 16.47
CA LEU A 376 -6.71 -8.88 17.42
C LEU A 376 -7.19 -7.41 17.44
N ILE A 377 -7.39 -6.81 16.27
CA ILE A 377 -7.91 -5.45 16.14
C ILE A 377 -9.30 -5.36 16.75
N LYS A 378 -10.18 -6.31 16.40
CA LYS A 378 -11.56 -6.35 16.90
C LYS A 378 -11.60 -6.48 18.42
N ARG A 379 -10.78 -7.36 19.01
CA ARG A 379 -10.70 -7.51 20.46
C ARG A 379 -10.23 -6.22 21.11
N TRP A 380 -9.23 -5.56 20.55
CA TRP A 380 -8.78 -4.26 21.04
C TRP A 380 -9.89 -3.20 20.96
N GLU A 381 -10.65 -3.13 19.86
CA GLU A 381 -11.80 -2.23 19.71
C GLU A 381 -12.91 -2.54 20.72
N GLU A 382 -13.22 -3.81 20.95
CA GLU A 382 -14.19 -4.27 21.96
C GLU A 382 -13.73 -3.91 23.38
N ASP A 383 -12.45 -4.10 23.70
CA ASP A 383 -11.86 -3.71 24.98
C ASP A 383 -11.94 -2.19 25.19
N GLN A 384 -11.65 -1.38 24.16
CA GLN A 384 -11.82 0.07 24.23
C GLN A 384 -13.29 0.47 24.46
N ALA A 385 -14.22 -0.15 23.73
CA ALA A 385 -15.65 0.13 23.88
C ALA A 385 -16.21 -0.32 25.24
N ALA A 386 -15.66 -1.39 25.83
CA ALA A 386 -16.02 -1.85 27.17
C ALA A 386 -15.54 -0.87 28.26
N ILE A 387 -14.31 -0.35 28.12
CA ILE A 387 -13.77 0.72 28.97
C ILE A 387 -14.69 1.95 28.90
N GLU A 388 -15.04 2.40 27.68
CA GLU A 388 -15.94 3.54 27.49
C GLU A 388 -17.33 3.33 28.13
N LYS A 389 -17.89 2.12 28.06
CA LYS A 389 -19.18 1.79 28.69
C LYS A 389 -19.12 1.66 30.21
N GLU A 390 -17.99 1.21 30.77
CA GLU A 390 -17.78 1.18 32.21
C GLU A 390 -17.60 2.59 32.77
N ASP A 391 -16.93 3.47 32.03
CA ASP A 391 -16.79 4.89 32.36
C ASP A 391 -18.13 5.63 32.28
N GLU A 392 -19.00 5.30 31.30
CA GLU A 392 -20.37 5.85 31.23
C GLU A 392 -21.29 5.36 32.36
N LYS A 393 -21.09 4.14 32.87
CA LYS A 393 -21.89 3.57 33.98
C LYS A 393 -21.45 4.06 35.36
N ARG A 394 -20.18 4.42 35.53
CA ARG A 394 -19.70 5.18 36.70
C ARG A 394 -20.14 6.63 36.52
N GLY A 395 -21.35 6.95 36.98
CA GLY A 395 -21.85 8.32 37.07
C GLY A 395 -21.09 9.20 38.08
N GLU A 396 -19.76 9.22 38.02
CA GLU A 396 -18.92 10.19 38.71
C GLU A 396 -18.89 11.46 37.87
N GLN A 397 -19.24 12.60 38.48
CA GLN A 397 -18.94 13.89 37.87
C GLN A 397 -17.45 13.91 37.51
N PRO A 398 -17.07 14.28 36.27
CA PRO A 398 -15.69 14.17 35.84
C PRO A 398 -14.84 15.06 36.73
N SER A 399 -13.93 14.41 37.46
CA SER A 399 -12.78 15.11 38.02
C SER A 399 -12.13 15.89 36.86
N PRO A 400 -11.74 17.16 37.06
CA PRO A 400 -11.15 17.95 35.98
C PRO A 400 -9.96 17.18 35.38
N LEU A 401 -10.01 16.91 34.08
CA LEU A 401 -8.97 16.15 33.38
C LEU A 401 -7.61 16.77 33.65
N SER A 402 -6.61 15.93 33.93
CA SER A 402 -5.26 16.39 34.28
C SER A 402 -4.68 17.34 33.19
N PRO A 403 -4.00 18.43 33.56
CA PRO A 403 -3.48 19.40 32.60
C PRO A 403 -2.40 18.81 31.69
N ILE A 404 -2.38 19.22 30.42
CA ILE A 404 -1.22 19.02 29.54
C ILE A 404 -0.19 20.09 29.88
N LYS A 405 1.04 19.70 30.18
CA LYS A 405 2.13 20.62 30.51
C LYS A 405 3.19 20.56 29.42
N LEU A 406 3.43 21.67 28.74
CA LEU A 406 4.48 21.81 27.74
C LEU A 406 5.55 22.75 28.27
N THR A 407 6.72 22.21 28.57
CA THR A 407 7.91 22.98 28.94
C THR A 407 8.75 23.19 27.69
N VAL A 408 8.93 24.45 27.32
CA VAL A 408 9.69 24.87 26.14
C VAL A 408 11.01 25.46 26.61
N PHE A 409 12.12 24.76 26.35
CA PHE A 409 13.46 25.26 26.61
C PHE A 409 13.94 26.08 25.41
N MET A 410 14.14 27.38 25.62
CA MET A 410 14.69 28.26 24.61
C MET A 410 16.21 28.07 24.55
N HIS A 411 16.70 27.71 23.37
CA HIS A 411 18.13 27.59 23.11
C HIS A 411 18.80 28.98 23.10
N GLU A 412 20.11 29.05 23.39
CA GLU A 412 20.87 30.30 23.49
C GLU A 412 20.83 31.13 22.20
N ASP A 413 20.67 30.49 21.04
CA ASP A 413 20.52 31.21 19.76
C ASP A 413 19.23 32.02 19.63
N LEU A 414 18.25 31.84 20.53
CA LEU A 414 17.06 32.68 20.65
C LEU A 414 17.20 33.79 21.71
N LYS A 415 18.38 33.99 22.32
CA LYS A 415 18.54 34.93 23.46
C LYS A 415 18.18 36.39 23.16
N ASN A 416 18.26 36.80 21.89
CA ASN A 416 17.92 38.15 21.46
C ASN A 416 16.44 38.29 21.06
N GLU A 417 15.69 37.20 21.02
CA GLU A 417 14.27 37.20 20.69
C GLU A 417 13.43 37.47 21.93
N ASN A 418 12.31 38.16 21.78
CA ASN A 418 11.38 38.42 22.88
C ASN A 418 10.56 37.15 23.19
N PRO A 419 10.67 36.55 24.40
CA PRO A 419 9.91 35.34 24.75
C PRO A 419 8.40 35.52 24.67
N ALA A 420 7.88 36.74 24.94
CA ALA A 420 6.45 37.01 24.83
C ALA A 420 5.97 37.00 23.37
N SER A 421 6.78 37.53 22.44
CA SER A 421 6.50 37.46 21.01
C SER A 421 6.52 36.01 20.52
N LEU A 422 7.57 35.25 20.89
CA LEU A 422 7.66 33.82 20.53
C LEU A 422 6.49 33.01 21.11
N TYR A 423 6.05 33.31 22.33
CA TYR A 423 4.85 32.69 22.90
C TYR A 423 3.61 32.98 22.04
N ASN A 424 3.40 34.26 21.71
CA ASN A 424 2.23 34.68 20.95
C ASN A 424 2.22 34.06 19.55
N ASP A 425 3.36 34.06 18.86
CA ASP A 425 3.47 33.63 17.46
C ASP A 425 3.38 32.11 17.30
N TYR A 426 3.96 31.33 18.22
CA TYR A 426 4.09 29.87 18.05
C TYR A 426 3.19 29.05 18.98
N PHE A 427 2.83 29.56 20.16
CA PHE A 427 2.26 28.73 21.24
C PHE A 427 0.88 29.16 21.71
N SER A 428 0.51 30.44 21.60
CA SER A 428 -0.77 30.95 22.12
C SER A 428 -1.99 30.32 21.44
N TRP A 429 -1.96 30.23 20.11
CA TRP A 429 -3.02 29.62 19.32
C TRP A 429 -3.00 28.08 19.46
N LEU A 430 -1.82 27.46 19.57
CA LEU A 430 -1.68 26.03 19.81
C LEU A 430 -2.30 25.62 21.15
N LYS A 431 -2.04 26.42 22.20
CA LYS A 431 -2.67 26.24 23.51
C LYS A 431 -4.19 26.23 23.36
N THR A 432 -4.74 27.20 22.64
CA THR A 432 -6.19 27.34 22.41
C THR A 432 -6.74 26.12 21.65
N GLU A 433 -6.09 25.70 20.57
CA GLU A 433 -6.47 24.52 19.80
C GLU A 433 -6.48 23.26 20.67
N LEU A 434 -5.43 23.02 21.46
CA LEU A 434 -5.34 21.85 22.34
C LEU A 434 -6.38 21.88 23.46
N GLN A 435 -6.67 23.04 24.06
CA GLN A 435 -7.72 23.18 25.07
C GLN A 435 -9.10 22.88 24.48
N ASN A 436 -9.42 23.47 23.33
CA ASN A 436 -10.68 23.25 22.62
C ASN A 436 -10.83 21.78 22.21
N LEU A 437 -9.73 21.17 21.78
CA LEU A 437 -9.73 19.80 21.32
C LEU A 437 -9.94 18.80 22.46
N THR A 438 -9.23 18.98 23.58
CA THR A 438 -9.07 17.93 24.59
C THR A 438 -9.92 18.15 25.82
N SER A 439 -10.51 19.34 25.98
CA SER A 439 -11.15 19.79 27.22
C SER A 439 -10.21 19.73 28.45
N ARG A 440 -8.89 19.58 28.24
CA ARG A 440 -7.86 19.68 29.28
C ARG A 440 -7.36 21.12 29.34
N SER A 441 -7.04 21.60 30.54
CA SER A 441 -6.23 22.82 30.65
C SER A 441 -4.82 22.56 30.08
N VAL A 442 -4.27 23.51 29.35
CA VAL A 442 -2.93 23.41 28.74
C VAL A 442 -2.04 24.50 29.34
N ASN A 443 -0.95 24.09 29.97
CA ASN A 443 0.03 24.97 30.59
C ASN A 443 1.30 24.92 29.76
N ILE A 444 1.70 26.07 29.20
CA ILE A 444 2.93 26.20 28.43
C ILE A 444 3.89 27.08 29.21
N HIS A 445 5.07 26.56 29.51
CA HIS A 445 6.11 27.25 30.27
C HIS A 445 7.34 27.44 29.38
N LEU A 446 7.68 28.70 29.09
CA LEU A 446 8.91 29.04 28.38
C LEU A 446 10.02 29.22 29.41
N ILE A 447 11.08 28.43 29.26
CA ILE A 447 12.30 28.50 30.06
C ILE A 447 13.34 29.21 29.19
N THR A 448 13.69 30.46 29.54
CA THR A 448 14.67 31.25 28.79
C THR A 448 16.08 30.72 29.01
N ALA A 449 17.01 31.10 28.11
CA ALA A 449 18.37 30.59 28.12
C ALA A 449 19.11 30.85 29.44
N ASP A 450 18.81 31.97 30.12
CA ASP A 450 19.42 32.36 31.39
C ASP A 450 18.91 31.55 32.60
N MET A 451 17.70 30.99 32.51
CA MET A 451 17.11 30.23 33.62
C MET A 451 17.77 28.86 33.79
N VAL A 452 18.14 28.22 32.67
CA VAL A 452 18.78 26.90 32.68
C VAL A 452 19.92 26.84 31.65
N PRO A 453 21.07 27.47 31.94
CA PRO A 453 22.22 27.52 31.02
C PRO A 453 22.71 26.13 30.58
N GLU A 454 22.62 25.14 31.47
CA GLU A 454 23.09 23.77 31.20
C GLU A 454 22.27 22.99 30.16
N LEU A 455 21.06 23.47 29.84
CA LEU A 455 20.19 22.95 28.79
C LEU A 455 20.12 23.88 27.57
N SER A 456 20.19 25.20 27.77
CA SER A 456 20.07 26.17 26.68
C SER A 456 21.26 26.19 25.71
N GLN A 457 22.40 25.64 26.11
CA GLN A 457 23.60 25.47 25.27
C GLN A 457 23.68 24.10 24.58
N PHE A 458 22.58 23.34 24.55
CA PHE A 458 22.57 22.02 23.96
C PHE A 458 22.97 22.05 22.48
N ALA A 459 24.03 21.33 22.11
CA ALA A 459 24.58 21.29 20.75
C ALA A 459 23.68 20.50 19.77
N TYR A 460 22.51 21.06 19.45
CA TYR A 460 21.46 20.41 18.66
C TYR A 460 21.83 20.17 17.20
N ARG A 461 22.84 20.89 16.67
CA ARG A 461 23.29 20.76 15.27
C ARG A 461 24.33 19.65 15.03
N GLN A 462 24.80 18.97 16.08
CA GLN A 462 25.82 17.93 15.93
C GLN A 462 25.19 16.56 15.64
N GLY A 463 25.64 15.88 14.60
CA GLY A 463 25.16 14.53 14.23
C GLY A 463 23.80 14.51 13.52
N SER A 464 23.17 13.33 13.46
CA SER A 464 21.84 13.18 12.84
C SER A 464 20.72 13.69 13.75
N GLY A 465 19.57 14.04 13.19
CA GLY A 465 18.41 14.52 13.98
C GLY A 465 17.92 13.52 15.03
N ALA A 466 17.94 12.22 14.73
CA ALA A 466 17.60 11.18 15.71
C ALA A 466 18.61 11.15 16.87
N ASN A 467 19.91 11.26 16.56
CA ASN A 467 20.95 11.32 17.59
C ASN A 467 20.81 12.61 18.45
N ALA A 468 20.46 13.74 17.83
CA ALA A 468 20.19 14.97 18.56
C ALA A 468 19.00 14.82 19.52
N LEU A 469 17.90 14.17 19.10
CA LEU A 469 16.75 13.91 19.95
C LEU A 469 17.09 12.99 21.13
N ASP A 470 17.85 11.91 20.90
CA ASP A 470 18.28 10.98 21.95
C ASP A 470 19.16 11.67 23.00
N ARG A 471 20.13 12.49 22.54
CA ARG A 471 20.98 13.29 23.44
C ARG A 471 20.17 14.33 24.20
N TRP A 472 19.20 14.97 23.55
CA TRP A 472 18.32 15.97 24.17
C TRP A 472 17.50 15.32 25.30
N LYS A 473 16.86 14.20 25.00
CA LYS A 473 16.13 13.37 25.96
C LYS A 473 16.99 13.00 27.16
N ALA A 474 18.20 12.48 26.92
CA ALA A 474 19.12 12.11 28.00
C ALA A 474 19.44 13.32 28.89
N ARG A 475 19.67 14.49 28.30
CA ARG A 475 20.02 15.72 29.00
C ARG A 475 18.87 16.27 29.85
N VAL A 476 17.64 16.28 29.33
CA VAL A 476 16.47 16.71 30.12
C VAL A 476 16.18 15.73 31.26
N ILE A 477 16.29 14.42 31.02
CA ILE A 477 16.11 13.40 32.07
C ILE A 477 17.16 13.58 33.19
N GLU A 478 18.42 13.86 32.83
CA GLU A 478 19.48 14.15 33.79
C GLU A 478 19.15 15.41 34.62
N TYR A 479 18.69 16.48 33.97
CA TYR A 479 18.26 17.71 34.64
C TYR A 479 17.10 17.49 35.61
N LEU A 480 16.05 16.77 35.18
CA LEU A 480 14.88 16.46 36.01
C LEU A 480 15.26 15.59 37.22
N LYS A 481 16.17 14.62 37.03
CA LYS A 481 16.73 13.82 38.14
C LYS A 481 17.52 14.68 39.12
N LYS A 482 18.43 15.53 38.61
CA LYS A 482 19.26 16.44 39.42
C LYS A 482 18.42 17.41 40.24
N THR A 483 17.30 17.88 39.68
CA THR A 483 16.38 18.81 40.34
C THR A 483 15.25 18.12 41.11
N SER A 484 15.24 16.79 41.17
CA SER A 484 14.19 15.98 41.80
C SER A 484 12.77 16.34 41.32
N GLN A 485 12.64 16.71 40.05
CA GLN A 485 11.36 17.03 39.43
C GLN A 485 10.75 15.78 38.79
N PRO A 486 9.67 15.21 39.36
CA PRO A 486 8.95 14.14 38.70
C PRO A 486 8.18 14.69 37.48
N TYR A 487 7.96 13.85 36.48
CA TYR A 487 7.14 14.17 35.33
C TYR A 487 6.24 12.99 34.97
N SER A 488 5.10 13.29 34.37
CA SER A 488 4.05 12.36 33.95
C SER A 488 4.00 12.22 32.43
N ALA A 489 3.16 11.31 31.95
CA ALA A 489 2.85 11.16 30.53
C ALA A 489 2.32 12.46 29.86
N LEU A 490 1.75 13.39 30.65
CA LEU A 490 1.21 14.67 30.18
C LEU A 490 2.24 15.81 30.18
N ASP A 491 3.44 15.57 30.72
CA ASP A 491 4.55 16.52 30.70
C ASP A 491 5.38 16.32 29.43
N LYS A 492 5.43 17.36 28.59
CA LYS A 492 6.11 17.40 27.29
C LYS A 492 7.25 18.42 27.35
N PHE A 493 8.37 18.10 26.73
CA PHE A 493 9.62 18.88 26.78
C PHE A 493 10.13 19.16 25.37
N LEU A 494 10.04 20.42 24.96
CA LEU A 494 10.43 20.90 23.65
C LEU A 494 11.72 21.73 23.76
N LEU A 495 12.76 21.39 23.00
CA LEU A 495 13.83 22.33 22.71
C LEU A 495 13.41 23.22 21.54
N PHE A 496 13.43 24.53 21.73
CA PHE A 496 13.10 25.51 20.70
C PHE A 496 14.33 26.30 20.28
N THR A 497 14.64 26.32 18.99
CA THR A 497 15.90 26.85 18.44
C THR A 497 15.65 27.89 17.35
N GLN A 498 16.60 28.79 17.11
CA GLN A 498 16.47 29.76 16.02
C GLN A 498 16.64 29.10 14.64
N HIS A 499 17.52 28.11 14.54
CA HIS A 499 17.89 27.51 13.25
C HIS A 499 17.58 26.02 13.17
N ASN A 500 17.55 25.52 11.93
CA ASN A 500 17.37 24.11 11.58
C ASN A 500 18.60 23.25 11.95
N PHE A 501 18.43 21.92 11.93
CA PHE A 501 19.49 20.95 12.24
C PHE A 501 19.62 19.85 11.19
N GLY A 502 20.82 19.27 11.03
CA GLY A 502 21.12 18.25 10.00
C GLY A 502 22.52 18.43 9.38
N PHE A 503 23.08 17.36 8.77
CA PHE A 503 24.49 17.28 8.37
C PHE A 503 24.81 17.79 6.94
N SER A 504 23.86 18.34 6.20
CA SER A 504 24.12 18.86 4.85
C SER A 504 23.06 19.85 4.40
N ALA A 505 23.43 20.72 3.44
CA ALA A 505 22.55 21.66 2.77
C ALA A 505 21.28 21.02 2.16
N SER A 506 21.31 19.71 1.89
CA SER A 506 20.21 18.92 1.34
C SER A 506 19.39 18.12 2.37
N ASN A 507 19.71 18.18 3.67
CA ASN A 507 19.10 17.35 4.73
C ASN A 507 18.75 18.13 6.02
N TYR A 508 18.42 19.43 5.90
CA TYR A 508 17.95 20.21 7.05
C TYR A 508 16.56 19.74 7.50
N LYS A 509 16.41 19.52 8.81
CA LYS A 509 15.13 19.27 9.47
C LYS A 509 14.69 20.50 10.23
N TYR A 510 13.41 20.83 10.09
CA TYR A 510 12.77 21.89 10.87
C TYR A 510 12.50 21.42 12.30
N GLY A 511 12.12 20.15 12.48
CA GLY A 511 11.84 19.57 13.79
C GLY A 511 11.99 18.05 13.81
N ILE A 512 11.95 17.48 15.01
CA ILE A 512 11.87 16.04 15.29
C ILE A 512 11.25 15.82 16.67
N ALA A 513 10.37 14.81 16.78
CA ALA A 513 9.70 14.45 18.02
C ALA A 513 9.57 12.94 18.22
N GLU A 514 9.44 12.53 19.47
CA GLU A 514 8.98 11.18 19.79
C GLU A 514 7.47 11.06 19.59
N LEU A 515 7.04 10.13 18.72
CA LEU A 515 5.63 9.81 18.56
C LEU A 515 5.06 9.26 19.88
N ARG A 516 4.03 9.93 20.43
CA ARG A 516 3.42 9.62 21.74
C ARG A 516 4.42 9.63 22.91
N GLY A 517 5.56 10.30 22.73
CA GLY A 517 6.60 10.42 23.75
C GLY A 517 6.54 11.76 24.50
N HIS A 518 7.68 12.18 25.04
CA HIS A 518 7.78 13.39 25.85
C HIS A 518 8.67 14.45 25.22
N PHE A 519 9.57 14.07 24.31
CA PHE A 519 10.66 14.93 23.89
C PHE A 519 10.55 15.32 22.41
N ALA A 520 10.87 16.58 22.14
CA ALA A 520 10.95 17.13 20.78
C ALA A 520 12.00 18.23 20.66
N ILE A 521 12.42 18.51 19.43
CA ILE A 521 13.24 19.65 19.03
C ILE A 521 12.53 20.33 17.86
N ALA A 522 12.34 21.65 17.92
CA ALA A 522 11.74 22.44 16.84
C ALA A 522 12.49 23.75 16.60
N SER A 523 12.62 24.10 15.31
CA SER A 523 13.16 25.37 14.84
C SER A 523 12.05 26.42 14.70
N ALA A 524 12.39 27.67 15.03
CA ALA A 524 11.56 28.84 14.81
C ALA A 524 11.46 29.24 13.33
N THR A 525 12.24 28.63 12.43
CA THR A 525 12.30 28.99 10.99
C THR A 525 10.93 28.89 10.29
N LYS A 526 10.04 28.01 10.74
CA LYS A 526 8.62 28.00 10.31
C LYS A 526 7.71 28.04 11.53
N TYR A 527 6.66 28.85 11.46
CA TYR A 527 5.75 29.14 12.57
C TYR A 527 4.96 27.92 13.08
N ASP A 528 4.75 26.91 12.24
CA ASP A 528 3.97 25.71 12.56
C ASP A 528 4.81 24.53 13.05
N THR A 529 6.14 24.58 12.92
CA THR A 529 7.05 23.50 13.30
C THR A 529 6.87 23.07 14.75
N ALA A 530 6.84 24.03 15.69
CA ALA A 530 6.70 23.70 17.11
C ALA A 530 5.37 22.98 17.39
N ALA A 531 4.28 23.42 16.77
CA ALA A 531 2.97 22.80 16.90
C ALA A 531 2.90 21.40 16.26
N HIS A 532 3.57 21.22 15.12
CA HIS A 532 3.72 19.94 14.44
C HIS A 532 4.41 18.90 15.33
N GLU A 533 5.55 19.27 15.94
CA GLU A 533 6.30 18.39 16.83
C GLU A 533 5.52 18.09 18.13
N VAL A 534 4.81 19.08 18.68
CA VAL A 534 3.91 18.86 19.81
C VAL A 534 2.77 17.90 19.43
N GLY A 535 2.25 18.00 18.21
CA GLY A 535 1.29 17.05 17.65
C GLY A 535 1.80 15.60 17.72
N HIS A 536 3.02 15.34 17.26
CA HIS A 536 3.63 14.01 17.37
C HIS A 536 3.72 13.49 18.80
N MET A 537 4.15 14.32 19.76
CA MET A 537 4.20 13.94 21.17
C MET A 537 2.82 13.60 21.75
N LEU A 538 1.76 14.12 21.14
CA LEU A 538 0.36 13.88 21.50
C LEU A 538 -0.33 12.83 20.60
N GLY A 539 0.41 12.16 19.72
CA GLY A 539 -0.09 11.05 18.92
C GLY A 539 -0.68 11.43 17.56
N ALA A 540 -0.53 12.67 17.12
CA ALA A 540 -0.81 13.07 15.75
C ALA A 540 0.26 12.53 14.78
N ILE A 541 -0.15 12.23 13.56
CA ILE A 541 0.68 11.59 12.52
C ILE A 541 0.53 12.33 11.18
N HIS A 542 1.54 12.21 10.32
CA HIS A 542 1.58 12.93 9.04
C HIS A 542 0.48 12.51 8.07
N GLU A 543 0.15 11.22 8.10
CA GLU A 543 -0.77 10.55 7.18
C GLU A 543 -2.20 11.08 7.29
N ASP A 544 -2.55 11.60 8.47
CA ASP A 544 -3.85 12.18 8.74
C ASP A 544 -3.85 13.69 8.52
N GLY A 545 -2.78 14.30 8.02
CA GLY A 545 -2.75 15.71 7.62
C GLY A 545 -3.64 15.98 6.39
N GLU A 546 -4.33 17.12 6.39
CA GLU A 546 -5.30 17.50 5.35
C GLU A 546 -4.95 18.84 4.68
N VAL A 547 -5.43 19.02 3.45
CA VAL A 547 -5.56 20.35 2.82
C VAL A 547 -7.02 20.75 2.88
N ILE A 548 -7.31 21.86 3.54
CA ILE A 548 -8.65 22.37 3.80
C ILE A 548 -8.91 23.54 2.85
N TYR A 549 -10.10 23.58 2.26
CA TYR A 549 -10.57 24.71 1.46
C TYR A 549 -11.67 25.48 2.21
N ASN A 550 -11.42 26.75 2.52
CA ASN A 550 -12.36 27.64 3.22
C ASN A 550 -12.43 29.03 2.57
N GLY A 551 -12.32 29.09 1.24
CA GLY A 551 -12.15 30.34 0.46
C GLY A 551 -10.69 30.57 0.02
N TRP A 552 -9.73 29.91 0.67
CA TRP A 552 -8.35 29.73 0.22
C TRP A 552 -7.85 28.34 0.66
N TRP A 553 -6.80 27.82 0.03
CA TRP A 553 -6.24 26.51 0.38
C TRP A 553 -5.34 26.63 1.62
N HIS A 554 -5.59 25.83 2.64
CA HIS A 554 -4.82 25.81 3.88
C HIS A 554 -4.37 24.39 4.23
N GLU A 555 -3.20 24.25 4.83
CA GLU A 555 -2.66 22.97 5.28
C GLU A 555 -2.86 22.81 6.80
N SER A 556 -3.33 21.64 7.23
CA SER A 556 -3.37 21.29 8.65
C SER A 556 -1.96 21.01 9.19
N LEU A 557 -1.78 21.12 10.49
CA LEU A 557 -0.46 21.10 11.14
C LEU A 557 0.40 19.86 10.84
N MET A 558 -0.21 18.68 10.62
CA MET A 558 0.56 17.45 10.39
C MET A 558 0.88 17.20 8.92
N ARG A 559 0.55 18.11 7.99
CA ARG A 559 1.01 17.93 6.61
C ARG A 559 2.55 17.90 6.59
N PRO A 560 3.18 16.98 5.83
CA PRO A 560 4.63 16.90 5.75
C PRO A 560 5.24 18.27 5.42
N LEU A 561 6.14 18.75 6.28
CA LEU A 561 6.69 20.11 6.22
C LEU A 561 7.58 20.36 4.98
N ASP A 562 7.90 19.30 4.23
CA ASP A 562 8.64 19.26 2.96
C ASP A 562 7.75 19.35 1.71
N GLU A 563 6.43 19.16 1.83
CA GLU A 563 5.44 19.32 0.74
C GLU A 563 4.84 20.75 0.67
N TRP A 564 5.37 21.70 1.45
CA TRP A 564 4.81 23.04 1.59
C TRP A 564 4.79 23.81 0.26
N SER A 565 3.63 24.36 -0.10
CA SER A 565 3.44 25.24 -1.25
C SER A 565 3.23 26.68 -0.78
N PHE A 566 3.98 27.63 -1.36
CA PHE A 566 3.78 29.07 -1.11
C PHE A 566 2.40 29.60 -1.51
N LEU A 567 1.60 28.79 -2.21
CA LEU A 567 0.23 29.10 -2.61
C LEU A 567 -0.80 28.68 -1.56
N ARG A 568 -0.40 28.08 -0.43
CA ARG A 568 -1.30 27.57 0.63
C ARG A 568 -0.97 28.20 1.98
N GLY A 569 -1.99 28.53 2.77
CA GLY A 569 -1.84 29.09 4.13
C GLY A 569 -1.81 28.01 5.22
N ASN A 570 -1.66 28.38 6.51
CA ASN A 570 -1.93 27.45 7.62
C ASN A 570 -3.42 27.39 7.96
N ALA A 571 -3.89 26.20 8.33
CA ALA A 571 -5.18 26.08 8.98
C ALA A 571 -5.16 26.41 10.49
N TYR A 572 -3.96 26.55 11.10
CA TYR A 572 -3.72 26.74 12.54
C TYR A 572 -4.42 25.71 13.43
N ARG A 573 -4.58 24.49 12.90
CA ARG A 573 -5.31 23.41 13.54
C ARG A 573 -4.85 22.05 13.05
N PHE A 574 -5.05 21.05 13.91
CA PHE A 574 -4.95 19.67 13.47
C PHE A 574 -6.14 19.33 12.56
N SER A 575 -5.95 18.42 11.60
CA SER A 575 -7.06 17.83 10.84
C SER A 575 -8.03 17.12 11.79
N GLU A 576 -9.28 16.91 11.36
CA GLU A 576 -10.26 16.25 12.25
C GLU A 576 -9.80 14.86 12.69
N LYS A 577 -9.10 14.14 11.82
CA LYS A 577 -8.58 12.83 12.17
C LYS A 577 -7.38 12.89 13.12
N ASN A 578 -6.48 13.87 12.98
CA ASN A 578 -5.42 14.06 13.99
C ASN A 578 -5.96 14.57 15.32
N ARG A 579 -7.04 15.36 15.30
CA ARG A 579 -7.79 15.75 16.49
C ARG A 579 -8.31 14.53 17.23
N GLU A 580 -8.89 13.56 16.52
CA GLU A 580 -9.29 12.28 17.08
C GLU A 580 -8.11 11.46 17.61
N ASN A 581 -6.99 11.38 16.87
CA ASN A 581 -5.79 10.68 17.32
C ASN A 581 -5.25 11.24 18.65
N ILE A 582 -5.19 12.57 18.77
CA ILE A 582 -4.75 13.26 19.99
C ILE A 582 -5.72 12.97 21.14
N LYS A 583 -7.03 13.08 20.91
CA LYS A 583 -8.06 12.74 21.92
C LYS A 583 -7.91 11.30 22.38
N ASN A 584 -7.79 10.35 21.46
CA ASN A 584 -7.68 8.93 21.76
C ASN A 584 -6.41 8.60 22.53
N TYR A 585 -5.28 9.22 22.19
CA TYR A 585 -4.06 9.09 22.97
C TYR A 585 -4.24 9.65 24.39
N LEU A 586 -4.80 10.85 24.52
CA LEU A 586 -4.98 11.50 25.83
C LEU A 586 -6.05 10.85 26.71
N LYS A 587 -7.02 10.13 26.14
CA LYS A 587 -7.96 9.28 26.89
C LYS A 587 -7.24 8.14 27.64
N THR A 588 -6.09 7.67 27.14
CA THR A 588 -5.29 6.64 27.82
C THR A 588 -4.48 7.18 28.99
N LEU A 589 -4.50 8.49 29.21
CA LEU A 589 -3.73 9.19 30.25
C LEU A 589 -4.69 9.75 31.31
N PRO A 590 -4.25 9.85 32.59
CA PRO A 590 -5.08 10.34 33.70
C PRO A 590 -5.52 11.79 33.54
#